data_AF-A0A434EPV6-F1
#
_entry.id   AF-A0A434EPV6-F1
#
_cell.length_a   1.000
_cell.length_b   1.000
_cell.length_c   1.000
_cell.angle_alpha   90.00
_cell.angle_beta   90.00
_cell.angle_gamma   90.00
#
_symmetry.space_group_name_H-M   'P 1'
#
loop_
_entity.id
_entity.type
_entity.pdbx_description
1 polymer ?
#
loop_
_entity_poly.entity_id
_entity_poly.type
_entity_poly.pdbx_seq_one_letter_code
_entity_poly.pdbx_strand_id
1 'polypeptide(L)'
;MVLKIISLANEWIEISRVIENFRDENGSLLKAVIAEGMKSGILLCEGEPDADADREFSERWQWGTTAGAYYFSTKYVKYASQAELAAKRASDIARKDRVNLYNRHNSRIFDEIKLSEPRLDSGIMSIMAKRRSSRLYSERQITAQNLAQILY
;
A
#
# COMPACT_ATOMS: atom_id res chain seq x y z
N MET A 1 27.44 -11.92 1.52
CA MET A 1 26.98 -13.14 2.20
C MET A 1 25.46 -13.18 2.39
N VAL A 2 24.85 -12.26 3.16
CA VAL A 2 23.39 -12.25 3.45
C VAL A 2 22.52 -12.35 2.19
N LEU A 3 22.73 -11.47 1.19
CA LEU A 3 21.96 -11.50 -0.06
C LEU A 3 22.08 -12.82 -0.82
N LYS A 4 23.25 -13.48 -0.75
CA LYS A 4 23.48 -14.77 -1.41
C LYS A 4 22.74 -15.91 -0.68
N ILE A 5 22.64 -15.85 0.65
CA ILE A 5 21.83 -16.78 1.45
C ILE A 5 20.35 -16.60 1.10
N ILE A 6 19.85 -15.36 1.08
CA ILE A 6 18.46 -15.05 0.70
C ILE A 6 18.17 -15.54 -0.71
N SER A 7 19.09 -15.31 -1.66
CA SER A 7 18.92 -15.78 -3.04
C SER A 7 18.87 -17.30 -3.16
N LEU A 8 19.61 -18.04 -2.32
CA LEU A 8 19.57 -19.50 -2.29
C LEU A 8 18.31 -20.04 -1.61
N ALA A 9 17.78 -19.29 -0.65
CA ALA A 9 16.56 -19.60 0.09
C ALA A 9 15.29 -19.00 -0.55
N ASN A 10 15.31 -18.74 -1.87
CA ASN A 10 14.11 -18.38 -2.62
C ASN A 10 13.09 -19.54 -2.71
N GLU A 11 13.55 -20.76 -2.47
CA GLU A 11 12.75 -21.97 -2.29
C GLU A 11 13.16 -22.67 -0.99
N TRP A 12 12.32 -23.58 -0.49
CA TRP A 12 12.64 -24.39 0.67
C TRP A 12 13.91 -25.20 0.43
N ILE A 13 14.91 -25.01 1.30
CA ILE A 13 16.23 -25.62 1.17
C ILE A 13 16.75 -26.08 2.54
N GLU A 14 17.40 -27.25 2.55
CA GLU A 14 18.07 -27.74 3.75
C GLU A 14 19.26 -26.84 4.15
N ILE A 15 19.40 -26.57 5.44
CA ILE A 15 20.51 -25.77 5.99
C ILE A 15 21.88 -26.38 5.62
N SER A 16 21.98 -27.71 5.57
CA SER A 16 23.17 -28.44 5.13
C SER A 16 23.61 -27.99 3.73
N ARG A 17 22.68 -27.95 2.77
CA ARG A 17 22.94 -27.52 1.38
C ARG A 17 23.32 -26.04 1.31
N VAL A 18 22.71 -25.20 2.14
CA VAL A 18 23.14 -23.78 2.23
C VAL A 18 24.60 -23.72 2.69
N ILE A 19 24.97 -24.43 3.75
CA ILE A 19 26.35 -24.46 4.26
C ILE A 19 27.35 -24.94 3.20
N GLU A 20 26.99 -25.95 2.41
CA GLU A 20 27.84 -26.45 1.32
C GLU A 20 28.11 -25.42 0.22
N ASN A 21 27.21 -24.48 -0.02
CA ASN A 21 27.39 -23.40 -1.00
C ASN A 21 28.36 -22.29 -0.53
N PHE A 22 28.83 -22.38 0.71
CA PHE A 22 29.74 -21.42 1.35
C PHE A 22 30.92 -22.12 2.03
N ARG A 23 31.42 -23.23 1.46
CA ARG A 23 32.54 -24.01 2.02
C ARG A 23 33.82 -23.20 2.27
N ASP A 24 34.05 -22.14 1.50
CA ASP A 24 35.22 -21.27 1.63
C ASP A 24 35.04 -20.16 2.69
N GLU A 25 33.85 -20.04 3.27
CA GLU A 25 33.52 -19.01 4.27
C GLU A 25 33.66 -19.52 5.70
N ASN A 26 33.74 -18.60 6.65
CA ASN A 26 33.74 -18.93 8.06
C ASN A 26 32.39 -19.53 8.49
N GLY A 27 32.36 -20.85 8.74
CA GLY A 27 31.13 -21.57 9.11
C GLY A 27 30.44 -21.08 10.38
N SER A 28 31.18 -20.51 11.34
CA SER A 28 30.58 -19.90 12.54
C SER A 28 29.83 -18.61 12.24
N LEU A 29 30.39 -17.77 11.37
CA LEU A 29 29.77 -16.54 10.88
C LEU A 29 28.53 -16.87 10.04
N LEU A 30 28.60 -17.90 9.19
CA LEU A 30 27.47 -18.35 8.39
C LEU A 30 26.29 -18.80 9.26
N LYS A 31 26.55 -19.62 10.29
CA LYS A 31 25.52 -20.04 11.24
C LYS A 31 24.90 -18.86 11.98
N ALA A 32 25.72 -17.89 12.40
CA ALA A 32 25.22 -16.67 13.05
C ALA A 32 24.30 -15.86 12.13
N VAL A 33 24.63 -15.74 10.84
CA VAL A 33 23.79 -15.04 9.87
C VAL A 33 22.49 -15.77 9.60
N ILE A 34 22.51 -17.10 9.47
CA ILE A 34 21.27 -17.89 9.32
C ILE A 34 20.39 -17.74 10.57
N ALA A 35 20.97 -17.83 11.76
CA ALA A 35 20.25 -17.65 13.03
C ALA A 35 19.62 -16.25 13.16
N GLU A 36 20.35 -15.19 12.83
CA GLU A 36 19.81 -13.83 12.84
C GLU A 36 18.75 -13.62 11.75
N GLY A 37 18.91 -14.26 10.58
CA GLY A 37 17.91 -14.27 9.52
C GLY A 37 16.58 -14.91 9.96
N MET A 38 16.64 -16.03 10.67
CA MET A 38 15.45 -16.66 11.26
C MET A 38 14.82 -15.78 12.34
N LYS A 39 15.63 -15.25 13.25
CA LYS A 39 15.16 -14.39 14.34
C LYS A 39 14.50 -13.09 13.86
N SER A 40 14.96 -12.54 12.73
CA SER A 40 14.40 -11.32 12.13
C SER A 40 13.19 -11.58 11.22
N GLY A 41 12.83 -12.85 10.99
CA GLY A 41 11.74 -13.23 10.08
C GLY A 41 12.10 -13.07 8.59
N ILE A 42 13.39 -12.91 8.26
CA ILE A 42 13.87 -12.88 6.87
C ILE A 42 13.96 -14.29 6.29
N LEU A 43 14.32 -15.26 7.12
CA LEU A 43 14.32 -16.69 6.81
C LEU A 43 13.26 -17.38 7.66
N LEU A 44 12.57 -18.34 7.08
CA LEU A 44 11.59 -19.17 7.78
C LEU A 44 12.12 -20.60 7.86
N CYS A 45 11.83 -21.28 8.96
CA CYS A 45 12.19 -22.68 9.17
C CYS A 45 10.92 -23.52 9.09
N GLU A 46 10.94 -24.60 8.30
CA GLU A 46 9.78 -25.47 8.16
C GLU A 46 9.38 -26.09 9.51
N GLY A 47 8.08 -26.06 9.81
CA GLY A 47 7.52 -26.55 11.08
C GLY A 47 7.52 -25.53 12.23
N GLU A 48 8.06 -24.33 12.01
CA GLU A 48 7.92 -23.22 12.96
C GLU A 48 6.61 -22.44 12.74
N PRO A 49 6.02 -21.85 13.79
CA PRO A 49 4.76 -21.11 13.69
C PRO A 49 4.76 -19.99 12.63
N ASP A 50 5.89 -19.31 12.46
CA ASP A 50 6.02 -18.22 11.47
C ASP A 50 5.96 -18.75 10.03
N ALA A 51 6.46 -19.97 9.78
CA ALA A 51 6.38 -20.61 8.47
C ALA A 51 4.95 -21.08 8.13
N ASP A 52 4.22 -21.58 9.13
CA ASP A 52 2.81 -21.95 8.96
C ASP A 52 1.94 -20.72 8.71
N ALA A 53 2.20 -19.62 9.43
CA ALA A 53 1.50 -18.35 9.22
C ALA A 53 1.77 -17.75 7.83
N ASP A 54 3.03 -17.78 7.36
CA ASP A 54 3.38 -17.32 6.01
C ASP A 54 2.73 -18.18 4.91
N ARG A 55 2.67 -19.51 5.12
CA ARG A 55 2.00 -20.44 4.21
C ARG A 55 0.50 -20.19 4.16
N GLU A 56 -0.17 -20.12 5.31
CA GLU A 56 -1.60 -19.82 5.39
C GLU A 56 -1.90 -18.47 4.72
N PHE A 57 -1.04 -17.47 4.97
CA PHE A 57 -1.17 -16.17 4.35
C PHE A 57 -1.01 -16.25 2.83
N SER A 58 0.04 -16.89 2.33
CA SER A 58 0.31 -17.04 0.89
C SER A 58 -0.78 -17.83 0.15
N GLU A 59 -1.34 -18.85 0.78
CA GLU A 59 -2.45 -19.63 0.22
C GLU A 59 -3.76 -18.85 0.20
N ARG A 60 -4.05 -18.10 1.27
CA ARG A 60 -5.28 -17.30 1.38
C ARG A 60 -5.21 -16.01 0.57
N TRP A 61 -4.02 -15.42 0.44
CA TRP A 61 -3.79 -14.10 -0.15
C TRP A 61 -2.98 -14.25 -1.42
N GLN A 62 -3.68 -14.33 -2.55
CA GLN A 62 -3.06 -14.29 -3.89
C GLN A 62 -2.65 -12.87 -4.30
N TRP A 63 -2.03 -12.13 -3.39
CA TRP A 63 -1.67 -10.73 -3.60
C TRP A 63 -0.25 -10.63 -4.16
N GLY A 64 -0.04 -9.69 -5.09
CA GLY A 64 1.32 -9.33 -5.49
C GLY A 64 2.10 -8.68 -4.34
N THR A 65 3.42 -8.76 -4.40
CA THR A 65 4.35 -8.22 -3.38
C THR A 65 4.07 -6.75 -3.02
N THR A 66 3.70 -5.91 -3.99
CA THR A 66 3.33 -4.51 -3.77
C THR A 66 2.11 -4.36 -2.86
N ALA A 67 1.07 -5.16 -3.06
CA ALA A 67 -0.14 -5.09 -2.25
C ALA A 67 0.12 -5.63 -0.82
N GLY A 68 0.92 -6.69 -0.70
CA GLY A 68 1.38 -7.19 0.60
C GLY A 68 2.17 -6.14 1.38
N ALA A 69 3.18 -5.52 0.75
CA ALA A 69 3.98 -4.47 1.38
C ALA A 69 3.13 -3.27 1.83
N TYR A 70 2.16 -2.84 1.03
CA TYR A 70 1.24 -1.77 1.43
C TYR A 70 0.39 -2.17 2.64
N TYR A 71 -0.12 -3.41 2.67
CA TYR A 71 -0.90 -3.90 3.81
C TYR A 71 -0.09 -3.91 5.10
N PHE A 72 1.10 -4.51 5.08
CA PHE A 72 1.93 -4.60 6.28
C PHE A 72 2.42 -3.21 6.75
N SER A 73 2.71 -2.30 5.82
CA SER A 73 3.13 -0.94 6.17
C SER A 73 2.00 -0.02 6.68
N THR A 74 0.73 -0.38 6.48
CA THR A 74 -0.41 0.47 6.87
C THR A 74 -1.32 -0.13 7.93
N LYS A 75 -1.46 -1.46 7.95
CA LYS A 75 -2.36 -2.19 8.86
C LYS A 75 -1.62 -2.91 9.96
N TYR A 76 -0.33 -3.19 9.78
CA TYR A 76 0.51 -3.91 10.74
C TYR A 76 1.44 -2.98 11.52
N VAL A 77 1.02 -1.73 11.72
CA VAL A 77 1.77 -0.75 12.49
C VAL A 77 1.14 -0.64 13.87
N LYS A 78 1.96 -0.66 14.92
CA LYS A 78 1.49 -0.29 16.27
C LYS A 78 0.94 1.13 16.21
N TYR A 79 -0.34 1.30 16.54
CA TYR A 79 -0.96 2.61 16.57
C TYR A 79 -0.28 3.46 17.65
N ALA A 80 0.28 4.59 17.24
CA ALA A 80 0.76 5.60 18.18
C ALA A 80 -0.44 6.12 19.00
N SER A 81 -0.17 6.46 20.27
CA SER A 81 -1.15 7.11 21.12
C SER A 81 -1.61 8.43 20.51
N GLN A 82 -2.80 8.91 20.90
CA GLN A 82 -3.28 10.21 20.44
C GLN A 82 -2.32 11.35 20.79
N ALA A 83 -1.64 11.26 21.94
CA ALA A 83 -0.64 12.25 22.36
C ALA A 83 0.57 12.28 21.41
N GLU A 84 1.11 11.12 21.04
CA GLU A 84 2.21 11.02 20.08
C GLU A 84 1.80 11.54 18.68
N LEU A 85 0.58 11.22 18.24
CA LEU A 85 0.04 11.71 16.97
C LEU A 85 -0.14 13.22 16.97
N ALA A 86 -0.62 13.80 18.08
CA ALA A 86 -0.78 15.24 18.24
C ALA A 86 0.58 15.96 18.22
N ALA A 87 1.56 15.45 18.96
CA ALA A 87 2.91 16.00 18.99
C ALA A 87 3.58 15.95 17.60
N LYS A 88 3.43 14.83 16.89
CA LYS A 88 3.94 14.68 15.51
C LYS A 88 3.27 15.67 14.55
N ARG A 89 1.94 15.80 14.59
CA ARG A 89 1.21 16.78 13.78
C ARG A 89 1.64 18.21 14.06
N ALA A 90 1.82 18.59 15.32
CA ALA A 90 2.30 19.91 15.69
C ALA A 90 3.70 20.19 15.12
N SER A 91 4.60 19.20 15.18
CA SER A 91 5.93 19.27 14.56
C SER A 91 5.84 19.37 13.02
N ASP A 92 4.95 18.61 12.38
CA ASP A 92 4.79 18.61 10.92
C ASP A 92 4.24 19.96 10.41
N ILE A 93 3.25 20.53 11.13
CA ILE A 93 2.69 21.86 10.84
C ILE A 93 3.76 22.95 10.97
N ALA A 94 4.65 22.83 11.95
CA ALA A 94 5.73 23.80 12.16
C ALA A 94 6.83 23.73 11.10
N ARG A 95 6.98 22.59 10.39
CA ARG A 95 8.11 22.33 9.49
C ARG A 95 7.80 22.44 8.00
N LYS A 96 6.53 22.36 7.59
CA LYS A 96 6.16 22.32 6.16
C LYS A 96 5.54 23.63 5.69
N ASP A 97 5.99 24.06 4.51
CA ASP A 97 5.25 25.01 3.69
C ASP A 97 3.85 24.46 3.44
N ARG A 98 2.83 25.30 3.66
CA ARG A 98 1.44 24.91 3.45
C ARG A 98 1.23 24.66 1.97
N VAL A 99 0.91 23.43 1.60
CA VAL A 99 0.44 23.12 0.26
C VAL A 99 -0.89 23.85 0.06
N ASN A 100 -1.06 24.51 -1.08
CA ASN A 100 -2.31 25.18 -1.41
C ASN A 100 -3.47 24.18 -1.38
N LEU A 101 -4.59 24.58 -0.77
CA LEU A 101 -5.81 23.76 -0.73
C LEU A 101 -6.37 23.51 -2.14
N TYR A 102 -6.15 24.45 -3.04
CA TYR A 102 -6.58 24.37 -4.44
C TYR A 102 -5.39 24.56 -5.36
N ASN A 103 -5.28 23.67 -6.36
CA ASN A 103 -4.40 23.90 -7.49
C ASN A 103 -5.09 24.90 -8.42
N ARG A 104 -4.50 26.09 -8.58
CA ARG A 104 -4.92 27.05 -9.61
C ARG A 104 -4.04 26.88 -10.83
N HIS A 105 -4.66 26.62 -11.97
CA HIS A 105 -3.93 26.60 -13.23
C HIS A 105 -3.77 28.04 -13.71
N ASN A 106 -2.57 28.62 -13.59
CA ASN A 106 -2.29 30.01 -13.95
C ASN A 106 -1.97 30.20 -15.45
N SER A 107 -2.28 29.22 -16.30
CA SER A 107 -2.05 29.39 -17.75
C SER A 107 -3.18 30.23 -18.34
N ARG A 108 -2.83 31.30 -19.06
CA ARG A 108 -3.76 32.18 -19.80
C ARG A 108 -4.43 31.48 -21.00
N ILE A 109 -4.39 30.14 -21.06
CA ILE A 109 -4.71 29.36 -22.25
C ILE A 109 -6.16 28.85 -22.23
N PHE A 110 -6.80 28.79 -21.06
CA PHE A 110 -8.17 28.30 -20.94
C PHE A 110 -9.07 29.39 -20.36
N ASP A 111 -10.18 29.66 -21.06
CA ASP A 111 -11.25 30.51 -20.54
C ASP A 111 -11.91 29.82 -19.34
N GLU A 112 -12.17 30.58 -18.28
CA GLU A 112 -12.87 30.08 -17.10
C GLU A 112 -14.34 29.78 -17.47
N ILE A 113 -14.71 28.50 -17.47
CA ILE A 113 -16.11 28.09 -17.66
C ILE A 113 -16.79 28.04 -16.30
N LYS A 114 -17.70 28.98 -16.06
CA LYS A 114 -18.53 28.97 -14.86
C LYS A 114 -19.64 27.93 -14.98
N LEU A 115 -19.63 26.94 -14.10
CA LEU A 115 -20.70 25.95 -13.98
C LEU A 115 -21.86 26.50 -13.14
N SER A 116 -23.07 26.04 -13.44
CA SER A 116 -24.28 26.36 -12.67
C SER A 116 -24.31 25.58 -11.36
N GLU A 117 -25.05 26.07 -10.37
CA GLU A 117 -25.26 25.32 -9.12
C GLU A 117 -26.17 24.09 -9.36
N PRO A 118 -25.87 22.95 -8.71
CA PRO A 118 -26.62 21.72 -8.90
C PRO A 118 -27.97 21.78 -8.17
N ARG A 119 -28.90 20.91 -8.57
CA ARG A 119 -30.13 20.68 -7.81
C ARG A 119 -29.88 19.52 -6.87
N LEU A 120 -29.96 19.76 -5.57
CA LEU A 120 -29.73 18.77 -4.51
C LEU A 120 -31.02 18.17 -3.94
N ASP A 121 -32.09 18.20 -4.73
CA ASP A 121 -33.45 17.78 -4.35
C ASP A 121 -33.62 16.26 -4.26
N SER A 122 -32.74 15.49 -4.89
CA SER A 122 -32.75 14.04 -4.79
C SER A 122 -32.10 13.56 -3.49
N GLY A 123 -32.90 13.11 -2.52
CA GLY A 123 -32.40 12.58 -1.26
C GLY A 123 -31.45 11.38 -1.45
N ILE A 124 -30.46 11.25 -0.56
CA ILE A 124 -29.37 10.25 -0.65
C ILE A 124 -29.84 8.82 -0.89
N MET A 125 -30.96 8.41 -0.28
CA MET A 125 -31.50 7.06 -0.43
C MET A 125 -31.98 6.78 -1.86
N SER A 126 -32.59 7.77 -2.52
CA SER A 126 -32.99 7.66 -3.93
C SER A 126 -31.76 7.50 -4.84
N ILE A 127 -30.69 8.24 -4.57
CA ILE A 127 -29.43 8.12 -5.32
C ILE A 127 -28.82 6.73 -5.14
N MET A 128 -28.71 6.26 -3.90
CA MET A 128 -28.15 4.93 -3.61
C MET A 128 -28.95 3.80 -4.27
N ALA A 129 -30.29 3.87 -4.22
CA ALA A 129 -31.16 2.89 -4.86
C ALA A 129 -30.97 2.83 -6.39
N LYS A 130 -30.74 3.98 -7.03
CA LYS A 130 -30.57 4.12 -8.48
C LYS A 130 -29.14 3.86 -8.96
N ARG A 131 -28.13 3.83 -8.07
CA ARG A 131 -26.72 3.68 -8.44
C ARG A 131 -26.48 2.39 -9.23
N ARG A 132 -25.98 2.49 -10.45
CA ARG A 132 -25.55 1.37 -11.30
C ARG A 132 -24.26 1.75 -12.02
N SER A 133 -23.42 0.76 -12.31
CA SER A 133 -22.24 0.94 -13.18
C SER A 133 -22.64 0.66 -14.61
N SER A 134 -22.70 1.69 -15.46
CA SER A 134 -22.89 1.54 -16.90
C SER A 134 -21.60 1.86 -17.64
N ARG A 135 -21.26 1.06 -18.66
CA ARG A 135 -20.18 1.33 -19.61
C ARG A 135 -20.71 1.54 -21.04
N LEU A 136 -22.03 1.66 -21.17
CA LEU A 136 -22.69 2.00 -22.42
C LEU A 136 -22.92 3.52 -22.43
N TYR A 137 -22.54 4.15 -23.54
CA TYR A 137 -22.62 5.60 -23.70
C TYR A 137 -23.64 5.94 -24.80
N SER A 138 -24.39 7.01 -24.58
CA SER A 138 -25.24 7.59 -25.62
C SER A 138 -24.38 8.33 -26.64
N GLU A 139 -24.85 8.44 -27.88
CA GLU A 139 -24.28 9.35 -28.88
C GLU A 139 -24.46 10.83 -28.48
N ARG A 140 -25.38 11.12 -27.56
CA ARG A 140 -25.56 12.48 -27.01
C ARG A 140 -24.36 12.85 -26.15
N GLN A 141 -23.72 13.97 -26.50
CA GLN A 141 -22.63 14.53 -25.72
C GLN A 141 -23.11 15.02 -24.34
N ILE A 142 -22.24 14.93 -23.35
CA ILE A 142 -22.48 15.49 -22.02
C ILE A 142 -22.54 17.01 -22.12
N THR A 143 -23.55 17.63 -21.50
CA THR A 143 -23.68 19.09 -21.47
C THR A 143 -22.93 19.69 -20.29
N ALA A 144 -22.58 20.98 -20.36
CA ALA A 144 -22.01 21.71 -19.22
C ALA A 144 -22.94 21.65 -17.99
N GLN A 145 -24.26 21.64 -18.19
CA GLN A 145 -25.23 21.47 -17.11
C GLN A 145 -25.11 20.08 -16.48
N ASN A 146 -24.97 19.01 -17.26
CA ASN A 146 -24.76 17.67 -16.70
C ASN A 146 -23.47 17.58 -15.91
N LEU A 147 -22.39 18.21 -16.40
CA LEU A 147 -21.12 18.26 -15.69
C LEU A 147 -21.23 19.04 -14.38
N ALA A 148 -21.94 20.18 -14.39
CA ALA A 148 -22.23 20.98 -13.20
C ALA A 148 -22.97 20.18 -12.12
N GLN A 149 -23.93 19.33 -12.50
CA GLN A 149 -24.63 18.43 -11.56
C GLN A 149 -23.73 17.34 -10.93
N ILE A 150 -22.55 17.06 -11.51
CA ILE A 150 -21.66 15.99 -11.08
C ILE A 150 -20.48 16.52 -10.26
N LEU A 151 -19.93 17.69 -10.62
CA LEU A 151 -18.68 18.21 -10.06
C LEU A 151 -18.84 19.14 -8.85
N TYR A 152 -20.02 19.73 -8.67
CA TYR A 152 -20.31 20.69 -7.60
C TYR A 152 -20.72 19.95 -6.32
#